data_AF-A0A2A5SBQ3-F1
#
_entry.id   AF-A0A2A5SBQ3-F1
#
_cell.length_a   1.000
_cell.length_b   1.000
_cell.length_c   1.000
_cell.angle_alpha   90.00
_cell.angle_beta   90.00
_cell.angle_gamma   90.00
#
_symmetry.space_group_name_H-M   'P 1'
#
loop_
_entity.id
_entity.type
_entity.pdbx_description
1 polymer ?
#
loop_
_entity_poly.entity_id
_entity_poly.type
_entity_poly.pdbx_seq_one_letter_code
_entity_poly.pdbx_strand_id
1 'polypeptide(L)'
;MTKNYLEIPEELYNKLSDYAENDQLSIRLENQQILLENPKINHTNKQNLALHYFIVPSLASGIIALLIFLSTNHPQIAFTGSRHLSVASLIIILSTLFGFFGFIWTYLRKSCDLSKSKFKIFRETLTLSVAYTSISFAVQIIFWYIIGKTFSGVTFDPFTAGFLVLVFVGIIFYFLISAALSVTLPNLILLLFTTFIGGILVSMATNNQKDWWQHNFSFLGTGEATQHW
;
A
#
# COMPACT_ATOMS: atom_id res chain seq x y z
N MET A 1 32.41 6.53 30.83
CA MET A 1 32.05 5.81 29.59
C MET A 1 33.27 5.04 29.13
N THR A 2 33.19 3.72 29.08
CA THR A 2 34.22 2.86 28.49
C THR A 2 34.07 2.88 26.97
N LYS A 3 35.14 3.27 26.26
CA LYS A 3 35.16 3.22 24.79
C LYS A 3 35.59 1.82 24.38
N ASN A 4 34.70 1.08 23.75
CA ASN A 4 34.98 -0.22 23.16
C ASN A 4 35.15 -0.02 21.65
N TYR A 5 36.28 -0.45 21.12
CA TYR A 5 36.58 -0.40 19.69
C TYR A 5 36.40 -1.81 19.11
N LEU A 6 35.86 -1.88 17.89
CA LEU A 6 35.69 -3.12 17.16
C LEU A 6 36.59 -3.03 15.93
N GLU A 7 37.60 -3.88 15.84
CA GLU A 7 38.48 -3.93 14.69
C GLU A 7 37.77 -4.62 13.53
N ILE A 8 37.73 -3.94 12.38
CA ILE A 8 37.12 -4.45 11.16
C ILE A 8 38.26 -4.89 10.23
N PRO A 9 38.20 -6.09 9.62
CA PRO A 9 39.20 -6.53 8.66
C PRO A 9 39.36 -5.54 7.50
N GLU A 10 40.59 -5.35 7.00
CA GLU A 10 40.88 -4.37 5.93
C GLU A 10 40.05 -4.58 4.66
N GLU A 11 39.73 -5.83 4.32
CA GLU A 11 38.85 -6.16 3.19
C GLU A 11 37.43 -5.61 3.35
N LEU A 12 36.91 -5.63 4.57
CA LEU A 12 35.60 -5.07 4.91
C LEU A 12 35.66 -3.55 4.98
N TYR A 13 36.75 -3.00 5.52
CA TYR A 13 36.97 -1.56 5.56
C TYR A 13 36.97 -0.94 4.16
N ASN A 14 37.69 -1.51 3.20
CA ASN A 14 37.73 -1.00 1.83
C ASN A 14 36.33 -1.01 1.18
N LYS A 15 35.59 -2.12 1.31
CA LYS A 15 34.20 -2.21 0.84
C LYS A 15 33.25 -1.24 1.54
N LEU A 16 33.46 -0.98 2.83
CA LEU A 16 32.66 -0.03 3.60
C LEU A 16 33.04 1.42 3.27
N SER A 17 34.31 1.70 2.97
CA SER A 17 34.80 3.04 2.61
C SER A 17 34.24 3.51 1.27
N ASP A 18 34.08 2.60 0.29
CA ASP A 18 33.37 2.88 -0.97
C ASP A 18 31.88 3.20 -0.73
N TYR A 19 31.31 2.68 0.36
CA TYR A 19 29.91 2.87 0.74
C TYR A 19 29.68 3.97 1.77
N ALA A 20 30.74 4.51 2.39
CA ALA A 20 30.65 5.52 3.44
C ALA A 20 30.70 6.91 2.81
N GLU A 21 29.61 7.66 2.90
CA GLU A 21 29.56 9.04 2.44
C GLU A 21 29.81 9.96 3.65
N ASN A 22 30.87 10.79 3.60
CA ASN A 22 31.36 11.63 4.71
C ASN A 22 31.77 10.85 5.99
N ASP A 23 32.30 9.63 5.85
CA ASP A 23 32.76 8.79 6.98
C ASP A 23 31.69 8.48 8.05
N GLN A 24 30.40 8.68 7.72
CA GLN A 24 29.30 8.48 8.66
C GLN A 24 28.50 7.23 8.31
N LEU A 25 28.69 6.19 9.10
CA LEU A 25 27.90 4.95 9.07
C LEU A 25 26.96 4.92 10.27
N SER A 26 25.70 4.56 10.03
CA SER A 26 24.74 4.34 11.11
C SER A 26 24.85 2.91 11.61
N ILE A 27 24.92 2.74 12.93
CA ILE A 27 24.92 1.44 13.58
C ILE A 27 23.51 1.16 14.07
N ARG A 28 22.90 0.07 13.60
CA ARG A 28 21.62 -0.44 14.08
C ARG A 28 21.82 -1.83 14.67
N LEU A 29 21.24 -2.07 15.85
CA LEU A 29 21.26 -3.38 16.49
C LEU A 29 19.92 -4.05 16.21
N GLU A 30 19.91 -5.08 15.38
CA GLU A 30 18.70 -5.80 14.97
C GLU A 30 18.95 -7.31 15.09
N ASN A 31 18.08 -8.04 15.80
CA ASN A 31 18.19 -9.48 16.03
C ASN A 31 19.58 -9.97 16.50
N GLN A 32 20.19 -9.27 17.47
CA GLN A 32 21.55 -9.57 17.98
C GLN A 32 22.68 -9.42 16.95
N GLN A 33 22.41 -8.79 15.81
CA GLN A 33 23.42 -8.44 14.81
C GLN A 33 23.66 -6.93 14.79
N ILE A 34 24.91 -6.55 14.58
CA ILE A 34 25.31 -5.16 14.38
C ILE A 34 25.25 -4.89 12.87
N LEU A 35 24.27 -4.09 12.46
CA LEU A 35 24.04 -3.71 11.08
C LEU A 35 24.64 -2.32 10.85
N LEU A 36 25.61 -2.25 9.95
CA LEU A 36 26.25 -1.02 9.49
C LEU A 36 25.57 -0.60 8.20
N GLU A 37 24.83 0.50 8.22
CA GLU A 37 24.12 1.01 7.06
C GLU A 37 24.50 2.45 6.75
N ASN A 38 24.65 2.77 5.46
CA ASN A 38 24.69 4.16 5.02
C ASN A 38 23.26 4.74 5.06
N PRO A 39 23.02 5.78 5.89
CA PRO A 39 21.68 6.31 6.12
C PRO A 39 21.06 6.95 4.87
N LYS A 40 21.85 7.49 3.93
CA LYS A 40 21.32 8.17 2.73
C LYS A 40 21.04 7.21 1.58
N ILE A 41 21.94 6.24 1.34
CA ILE A 41 21.82 5.30 0.23
C ILE A 41 20.53 4.47 0.32
N ASN A 42 20.11 4.08 1.54
CA ASN A 42 18.92 3.26 1.74
C ASN A 42 17.61 3.97 1.40
N HIS A 43 17.50 5.27 1.64
CA HIS A 43 16.29 6.04 1.30
C HIS A 43 16.22 6.33 -0.20
N THR A 44 17.33 6.74 -0.82
CA THR A 44 17.39 7.05 -2.25
C THR A 44 17.17 5.82 -3.11
N ASN A 45 17.76 4.66 -2.74
CA ASN A 45 17.53 3.42 -3.47
C ASN A 45 16.09 2.93 -3.34
N LYS A 46 15.45 3.03 -2.18
CA LYS A 46 14.03 2.65 -2.03
C LYS A 46 13.10 3.50 -2.91
N GLN A 47 13.33 4.81 -2.96
CA GLN A 47 12.55 5.73 -3.80
C GLN A 47 12.79 5.49 -5.29
N ASN A 48 14.05 5.33 -5.70
CA ASN A 48 14.40 5.07 -7.10
C ASN A 48 13.84 3.70 -7.57
N LEU A 49 13.89 2.69 -6.70
CA LEU A 49 13.30 1.38 -6.98
C LEU A 49 11.77 1.49 -7.15
N ALA A 50 11.09 2.21 -6.25
CA ALA A 50 9.65 2.45 -6.37
C ALA A 50 9.30 3.20 -7.67
N LEU A 51 10.12 4.19 -8.04
CA LEU A 51 9.98 4.97 -9.27
C LEU A 51 10.16 4.10 -10.54
N HIS A 52 11.06 3.14 -10.53
CA HIS A 52 11.24 2.26 -11.68
C HIS A 52 10.09 1.25 -11.82
N TYR A 53 9.63 0.66 -10.72
CA TYR A 53 8.61 -0.38 -10.75
C TYR A 53 7.19 0.14 -10.97
N PHE A 54 6.88 1.42 -10.69
CA PHE A 54 5.51 1.90 -10.89
C PHE A 54 5.14 2.18 -12.36
N ILE A 55 6.12 2.47 -13.21
CA ILE A 55 5.90 2.87 -14.60
C ILE A 55 5.23 1.74 -15.39
N VAL A 56 5.73 0.51 -15.24
CA VAL A 56 5.25 -0.65 -16.01
C VAL A 56 3.74 -0.93 -15.81
N PRO A 57 3.23 -1.11 -14.58
CA PRO A 57 1.80 -1.37 -14.38
C PRO A 57 0.93 -0.13 -14.59
N SER A 58 1.46 1.08 -14.40
CA SER A 58 0.75 2.31 -14.77
C SER A 58 0.51 2.36 -16.28
N LEU A 59 1.55 2.15 -17.09
CA LEU A 59 1.43 2.06 -18.55
C LEU A 59 0.51 0.92 -18.98
N ALA A 60 0.67 -0.27 -18.40
CA ALA A 60 -0.18 -1.41 -18.70
C ALA A 60 -1.65 -1.11 -18.39
N SER A 61 -1.94 -0.47 -17.24
CA SER A 61 -3.30 -0.08 -16.87
C SER A 61 -3.90 0.96 -17.83
N GLY A 62 -3.10 1.93 -18.29
CA GLY A 62 -3.51 2.92 -19.27
C GLY A 62 -3.85 2.30 -20.63
N ILE A 63 -3.01 1.37 -21.10
CA ILE A 63 -3.25 0.64 -22.35
C ILE A 63 -4.51 -0.22 -22.23
N ILE A 64 -4.66 -0.98 -21.15
CA ILE A 64 -5.85 -1.82 -20.91
C ILE A 64 -7.12 -0.94 -20.88
N ALA A 65 -7.09 0.17 -20.15
CA ALA A 65 -8.22 1.09 -20.09
C ALA A 65 -8.56 1.67 -21.45
N LEU A 66 -7.55 2.11 -22.21
CA LEU A 66 -7.74 2.64 -23.56
C LEU A 66 -8.34 1.61 -24.51
N LEU A 67 -7.88 0.35 -24.47
CA LEU A 67 -8.45 -0.74 -25.28
C LEU A 67 -9.92 -1.00 -24.93
N ILE A 68 -10.26 -1.03 -23.63
CA ILE A 68 -11.64 -1.19 -23.16
C ILE A 68 -12.51 -0.04 -23.67
N PHE A 69 -12.03 1.19 -23.54
CA PHE A 69 -12.74 2.41 -23.92
C PHE A 69 -12.97 2.51 -25.43
N LEU A 70 -11.97 2.17 -26.25
CA LEU A 70 -12.12 2.11 -27.70
C LEU A 70 -13.10 1.01 -28.13
N SER A 71 -13.09 -0.15 -27.45
CA SER A 71 -14.01 -1.25 -27.74
C SER A 71 -15.47 -0.92 -27.42
N THR A 72 -15.74 0.04 -26.53
CA THR A 72 -17.11 0.40 -26.11
C THR A 72 -17.88 1.29 -27.10
N ASN A 73 -17.27 1.77 -28.18
CA ASN A 73 -17.89 2.64 -29.22
C ASN A 73 -18.61 3.89 -28.69
N HIS A 74 -18.41 4.25 -27.42
CA HIS A 74 -18.97 5.47 -26.83
C HIS A 74 -17.96 6.61 -26.97
N PRO A 75 -18.33 7.74 -27.59
CA PRO A 75 -17.40 8.85 -27.81
C PRO A 75 -17.05 9.60 -26.51
N GLN A 76 -17.84 9.40 -25.45
CA GLN A 76 -17.69 10.07 -24.17
C GLN A 76 -17.82 9.08 -23.02
N ILE A 77 -16.87 9.17 -22.09
CA ILE A 77 -16.71 8.26 -20.97
C ILE A 77 -16.88 9.05 -19.70
N ALA A 78 -17.78 8.59 -18.83
CA ALA A 78 -18.03 9.26 -17.56
C ALA A 78 -16.80 9.20 -16.65
N PHE A 79 -16.46 10.33 -16.06
CA PHE A 79 -15.37 10.42 -15.09
C PHE A 79 -15.68 9.58 -13.83
N THR A 80 -16.91 9.71 -13.34
CA THR A 80 -17.45 9.00 -12.18
C THR A 80 -18.91 8.63 -12.46
N GLY A 81 -19.39 7.48 -11.99
CA GLY A 81 -20.80 7.14 -12.09
C GLY A 81 -21.10 5.66 -11.88
N SER A 82 -22.39 5.31 -11.82
CA SER A 82 -22.88 3.93 -11.60
C SER A 82 -22.74 3.02 -12.82
N ARG A 83 -22.38 3.56 -13.99
CA ARG A 83 -22.07 2.73 -15.16
C ARG A 83 -20.74 2.02 -14.92
N HIS A 84 -20.72 0.71 -15.07
CA HIS A 84 -19.57 -0.18 -14.80
C HIS A 84 -18.26 0.15 -15.58
N LEU A 85 -18.28 1.12 -16.50
CA LEU A 85 -17.17 1.52 -17.38
C LEU A 85 -16.79 3.01 -17.21
N SER A 86 -16.83 3.51 -15.98
CA SER A 86 -16.31 4.86 -15.66
C SER A 86 -14.79 4.86 -15.48
N VAL A 87 -14.17 6.03 -15.60
CA VAL A 87 -12.74 6.22 -15.31
C VAL A 87 -12.42 5.79 -13.87
N ALA A 88 -13.22 6.25 -12.90
CA ALA A 88 -13.08 5.90 -11.50
C ALA A 88 -13.15 4.39 -11.24
N SER A 89 -14.12 3.68 -11.84
CA SER A 89 -14.29 2.24 -11.62
C SER A 89 -13.10 1.44 -12.16
N LEU A 90 -12.56 1.80 -13.33
CA LEU A 90 -11.36 1.15 -13.85
C LEU A 90 -10.11 1.45 -13.03
N ILE A 91 -9.97 2.68 -12.51
CA ILE A 91 -8.86 3.02 -11.59
C ILE A 91 -8.91 2.13 -10.35
N ILE A 92 -10.09 1.99 -9.74
CA ILE A 92 -10.27 1.15 -8.54
C ILE A 92 -9.88 -0.29 -8.85
N ILE A 93 -10.45 -0.88 -9.91
CA ILE A 93 -10.21 -2.29 -10.25
C ILE A 93 -8.75 -2.55 -10.61
N LEU A 94 -8.17 -1.75 -11.52
CA LEU A 94 -6.81 -1.97 -12.02
C LEU A 94 -5.76 -1.66 -10.95
N SER A 95 -5.94 -0.60 -10.16
CA SER A 95 -5.00 -0.27 -9.08
C SER A 95 -5.03 -1.28 -7.95
N THR A 96 -6.20 -1.81 -7.57
CA THR A 96 -6.29 -2.86 -6.55
C THR A 96 -5.67 -4.15 -7.04
N LEU A 97 -5.95 -4.55 -8.28
CA LEU A 97 -5.45 -5.80 -8.85
C LEU A 97 -3.93 -5.75 -9.07
N PHE A 98 -3.42 -4.74 -9.77
CA PHE A 98 -1.97 -4.59 -9.95
C PHE A 98 -1.27 -4.26 -8.64
N GLY A 99 -1.88 -3.45 -7.77
CA GLY A 99 -1.40 -3.16 -6.43
C GLY A 99 -1.15 -4.40 -5.60
N PHE A 100 -2.10 -5.34 -5.59
CA PHE A 100 -1.98 -6.60 -4.86
C PHE A 100 -0.79 -7.44 -5.33
N PHE A 101 -0.69 -7.69 -6.64
CA PHE A 101 0.40 -8.50 -7.18
C PHE A 101 1.76 -7.78 -7.08
N GLY A 102 1.80 -6.48 -7.33
CA GLY A 102 3.01 -5.68 -7.22
C GLY A 102 3.52 -5.57 -5.78
N PHE A 103 2.62 -5.47 -4.80
CA PHE A 103 2.98 -5.52 -3.39
C PHE A 103 3.60 -6.87 -3.03
N ILE A 104 2.96 -7.98 -3.41
CA ILE A 104 3.50 -9.34 -3.17
C ILE A 104 4.89 -9.47 -3.78
N TRP A 105 5.04 -9.13 -5.05
CA TRP A 105 6.31 -9.24 -5.77
C TRP A 105 7.42 -8.44 -5.07
N THR A 106 7.16 -7.18 -4.74
CA THR A 106 8.14 -6.28 -4.13
C THR A 106 8.51 -6.74 -2.72
N TYR A 107 7.51 -7.11 -1.91
CA TYR A 107 7.74 -7.52 -0.54
C TYR A 107 8.43 -8.88 -0.44
N LEU A 108 8.09 -9.84 -1.31
CA LEU A 108 8.82 -11.13 -1.38
C LEU A 108 10.30 -10.91 -1.68
N ARG A 109 10.61 -10.06 -2.66
CA ARG A 109 12.00 -9.76 -3.02
C ARG A 109 12.78 -9.09 -1.89
N LYS A 110 12.11 -8.27 -1.07
CA LYS A 110 12.69 -7.66 0.13
C LYS A 110 12.86 -8.65 1.28
N SER A 111 11.90 -9.56 1.47
CA SER A 111 11.80 -10.45 2.64
C SER A 111 12.46 -11.81 2.46
N CYS A 112 13.14 -12.04 1.33
CA CYS A 112 13.96 -13.22 1.07
C CYS A 112 15.21 -13.25 1.96
N ASP A 113 14.99 -13.56 3.23
CA ASP A 113 16.03 -13.90 4.19
C ASP A 113 16.20 -15.42 4.23
N LEU A 114 17.42 -15.90 4.02
CA LEU A 114 17.78 -17.33 3.95
C LEU A 114 17.42 -18.09 5.23
N SER A 115 17.31 -17.39 6.36
CA SER A 115 17.00 -17.99 7.67
C SER A 115 15.51 -18.29 7.89
N LYS A 116 14.60 -17.59 7.21
CA LYS A 116 13.15 -17.72 7.47
C LYS A 116 12.53 -18.84 6.64
N SER A 117 11.64 -19.63 7.26
CA SER A 117 10.82 -20.62 6.54
C SER A 117 10.00 -19.95 5.44
N LYS A 118 10.05 -20.52 4.23
CA LYS A 118 9.33 -20.03 3.03
C LYS A 118 7.83 -19.86 3.29
N PHE A 119 7.23 -20.75 4.10
CA PHE A 119 5.81 -20.68 4.45
C PHE A 119 5.49 -19.45 5.31
N LYS A 120 6.37 -19.09 6.25
CA LYS A 120 6.19 -17.92 7.11
C LYS A 120 6.27 -16.63 6.30
N ILE A 121 7.26 -16.52 5.41
CA ILE A 121 7.40 -15.38 4.49
C ILE A 121 6.15 -15.24 3.61
N PHE A 122 5.68 -16.34 3.02
CA PHE A 122 4.51 -16.33 2.16
C PHE A 122 3.26 -15.83 2.90
N ARG A 123 2.97 -16.40 4.08
CA ARG A 123 1.81 -16.00 4.89
C ARG A 123 1.88 -14.53 5.28
N GLU A 124 3.02 -14.08 5.77
CA GLU A 124 3.24 -12.68 6.15
C GLU A 124 3.02 -11.74 4.96
N THR A 125 3.59 -12.07 3.80
CA THR A 125 3.44 -11.28 2.57
C THR A 125 1.99 -11.21 2.11
N LEU A 126 1.28 -12.35 2.15
CA LEU A 126 -0.11 -12.44 1.73
C LEU A 126 -1.00 -11.59 2.65
N THR A 127 -0.85 -11.74 3.97
CA THR A 127 -1.64 -10.97 4.95
C THR A 127 -1.39 -9.47 4.81
N LEU A 128 -0.13 -9.04 4.64
CA LEU A 128 0.20 -7.63 4.45
C LEU A 128 -0.34 -7.08 3.14
N SER A 129 -0.22 -7.84 2.04
CA SER A 129 -0.76 -7.44 0.75
C SER A 129 -2.26 -7.17 0.85
N VAL A 130 -3.02 -8.13 1.40
CA VAL A 130 -4.47 -8.00 1.61
C VAL A 130 -4.80 -6.75 2.43
N ALA A 131 -4.10 -6.51 3.53
CA ALA A 131 -4.39 -5.38 4.39
C ALA A 131 -4.13 -4.02 3.71
N TYR A 132 -2.95 -3.83 3.11
CA TYR A 132 -2.63 -2.57 2.41
C TYR A 132 -3.55 -2.33 1.20
N THR A 133 -3.88 -3.36 0.43
CA THR A 133 -4.80 -3.20 -0.70
C THR A 133 -6.22 -2.93 -0.24
N SER A 134 -6.67 -3.50 0.87
CA SER A 134 -8.01 -3.26 1.42
C SER A 134 -8.16 -1.83 1.93
N ILE A 135 -7.14 -1.31 2.64
CA ILE A 135 -7.10 0.09 3.05
C ILE A 135 -7.08 1.01 1.83
N SER A 136 -6.22 0.73 0.84
CA SER A 136 -6.18 1.51 -0.40
C SER A 136 -7.52 1.50 -1.12
N PHE A 137 -8.17 0.35 -1.23
CA PHE A 137 -9.49 0.21 -1.84
C PHE A 137 -10.55 1.04 -1.11
N ALA A 138 -10.59 0.99 0.22
CA ALA A 138 -11.52 1.79 1.02
C ALA A 138 -11.30 3.30 0.83
N VAL A 139 -10.04 3.75 0.86
CA VAL A 139 -9.66 5.16 0.62
C VAL A 139 -10.11 5.59 -0.77
N GLN A 140 -9.90 4.75 -1.80
CA GLN A 140 -10.31 5.04 -3.16
C GLN A 140 -11.83 5.16 -3.30
N ILE A 141 -12.62 4.29 -2.66
CA ILE A 141 -14.09 4.39 -2.68
C ILE A 141 -14.53 5.75 -2.13
N ILE A 142 -13.99 6.15 -0.98
CA ILE A 142 -14.34 7.43 -0.34
C ILE A 142 -13.92 8.60 -1.24
N PHE A 143 -12.70 8.57 -1.76
CA PHE A 143 -12.18 9.60 -2.66
C PHE A 143 -13.05 9.75 -3.91
N TRP A 144 -13.32 8.66 -4.63
CA TRP A 144 -14.12 8.69 -5.85
C TRP A 144 -15.59 9.02 -5.59
N TYR A 145 -16.13 8.67 -4.43
CA TYR A 145 -17.47 9.08 -4.01
C TYR A 145 -17.57 10.61 -3.89
N ILE A 146 -16.61 11.25 -3.20
CA ILE A 146 -16.57 12.71 -3.04
C ILE A 146 -16.38 13.38 -4.41
N ILE A 147 -15.40 12.92 -5.19
CA ILE A 147 -15.13 13.43 -6.54
C ILE A 147 -16.37 13.31 -7.43
N GLY A 148 -17.11 12.21 -7.34
CA GLY A 148 -18.32 12.02 -8.14
C GLY A 148 -19.48 12.92 -7.74
N LYS A 149 -19.53 13.41 -6.50
CA LYS A 149 -20.49 14.44 -6.09
C LYS A 149 -20.08 15.83 -6.57
N THR A 150 -18.78 16.14 -6.57
CA THR A 150 -18.27 17.45 -7.00
C THR A 150 -18.29 17.60 -8.52
N PHE A 151 -17.90 16.57 -9.26
CA PHE A 151 -17.73 16.60 -10.72
C PHE A 151 -18.82 15.77 -11.43
N SER A 152 -20.07 15.95 -11.00
CA SER A 152 -21.21 15.23 -11.60
C SER A 152 -21.39 15.63 -13.07
N GLY A 153 -21.52 14.63 -13.94
CA GLY A 153 -21.76 14.83 -15.38
C GLY A 153 -20.51 15.09 -16.22
N VAL A 154 -19.30 15.10 -15.63
CA VAL A 154 -18.05 15.23 -16.38
C VAL A 154 -17.79 13.98 -17.20
N THR A 155 -17.52 14.16 -18.50
CA THR A 155 -17.17 13.11 -19.43
C THR A 155 -15.91 13.47 -20.22
N PHE A 156 -15.19 12.46 -20.67
CA PHE A 156 -13.94 12.60 -21.42
C PHE A 156 -13.95 11.73 -22.67
N ASP A 157 -13.18 12.09 -23.67
CA ASP A 157 -12.87 11.21 -24.80
C ASP A 157 -12.04 9.99 -24.33
N PRO A 158 -12.03 8.88 -25.09
CA PRO A 158 -11.29 7.66 -24.73
C PRO A 158 -9.80 7.85 -24.43
N PHE A 159 -9.12 8.78 -25.11
CA PHE A 159 -7.68 9.01 -24.93
C PHE A 159 -7.43 9.74 -23.61
N THR A 160 -8.15 10.83 -23.35
CA THR A 160 -8.05 11.56 -22.09
C THR A 160 -8.46 10.68 -20.90
N ALA A 161 -9.53 9.89 -21.06
CA ALA A 161 -9.97 8.94 -20.05
C ALA A 161 -8.88 7.89 -19.74
N GLY A 162 -8.27 7.27 -20.75
CA GLY A 162 -7.18 6.31 -20.57
C GLY A 162 -5.94 6.92 -19.91
N PHE A 163 -5.61 8.16 -20.27
CA PHE A 163 -4.51 8.90 -19.63
C PHE A 163 -4.77 9.16 -18.14
N LEU A 164 -5.99 9.55 -17.77
CA LEU A 164 -6.35 9.70 -16.36
C LEU A 164 -6.22 8.39 -15.59
N VAL A 165 -6.65 7.27 -16.17
CA VAL A 165 -6.46 5.95 -15.54
C VAL A 165 -4.98 5.67 -15.29
N LEU A 166 -4.13 5.86 -16.30
CA LEU A 166 -2.68 5.69 -16.19
C LEU A 166 -2.10 6.49 -15.01
N VAL A 167 -2.40 7.78 -14.94
CA VAL A 167 -1.85 8.68 -13.92
C VAL A 167 -2.29 8.25 -12.52
N PHE A 168 -3.60 8.07 -12.30
CA PHE A 168 -4.11 7.73 -10.98
C PHE A 168 -3.69 6.33 -10.52
N VAL A 169 -3.71 5.33 -11.40
CA VAL A 169 -3.21 3.99 -11.08
C VAL A 169 -1.72 4.07 -10.72
N GLY A 170 -0.92 4.84 -11.46
CA GLY A 170 0.49 5.05 -11.18
C GLY A 170 0.73 5.65 -9.79
N ILE A 171 -0.04 6.68 -9.41
CA ILE A 171 0.04 7.29 -8.07
C ILE A 171 -0.27 6.26 -6.98
N ILE A 172 -1.39 5.55 -7.08
CA ILE A 172 -1.80 4.55 -6.08
C ILE A 172 -0.75 3.45 -5.97
N PHE A 173 -0.25 2.98 -7.11
CA PHE A 173 0.70 1.89 -7.15
C PHE A 173 2.07 2.30 -6.58
N TYR A 174 2.52 3.53 -6.82
CA TYR A 174 3.69 4.12 -6.17
C TYR A 174 3.56 4.09 -4.65
N PHE A 175 2.41 4.48 -4.10
CA PHE A 175 2.17 4.43 -2.65
C PHE A 175 2.22 3.00 -2.11
N LEU A 176 1.61 2.04 -2.81
CA LEU A 176 1.62 0.63 -2.40
C LEU A 176 3.03 0.02 -2.41
N ILE A 177 3.83 0.28 -3.45
CA ILE A 177 5.25 -0.16 -3.47
C ILE A 177 6.04 0.51 -2.35
N SER A 178 5.86 1.82 -2.17
CA SER A 178 6.54 2.56 -1.11
C SER A 178 6.20 2.01 0.27
N ALA A 179 4.94 1.62 0.50
CA ALA A 179 4.50 0.94 1.70
C ALA A 179 5.18 -0.43 1.86
N ALA A 180 5.24 -1.25 0.81
CA ALA A 180 5.93 -2.55 0.82
C ALA A 180 7.41 -2.42 1.22
N LEU A 181 8.10 -1.42 0.68
CA LEU A 181 9.51 -1.14 0.98
C LEU A 181 9.71 -0.55 2.39
N SER A 182 8.69 0.07 2.96
CA SER A 182 8.74 0.77 4.25
C SER A 182 8.07 0.01 5.39
N VAL A 183 7.67 -1.25 5.19
CA VAL A 183 7.13 -2.09 6.28
C VAL A 183 8.15 -2.19 7.42
N THR A 184 7.75 -1.71 8.60
CA THR A 184 8.45 -1.72 9.89
C THR A 184 7.44 -2.02 10.99
N LEU A 185 7.90 -2.40 12.19
CA LEU A 185 7.04 -2.76 13.32
C LEU A 185 6.01 -1.66 13.68
N PRO A 186 6.37 -0.36 13.76
CA PRO A 186 5.40 0.70 14.02
C PRO A 186 4.31 0.81 12.94
N ASN A 187 4.68 0.64 11.67
CA ASN A 187 3.73 0.68 10.56
C ASN A 187 2.73 -0.49 10.62
N LEU A 188 3.14 -1.65 11.13
CA LEU A 188 2.24 -2.80 11.35
C LEU A 188 1.21 -2.52 12.44
N ILE A 189 1.63 -1.90 13.55
CA ILE A 189 0.73 -1.52 14.64
C ILE A 189 -0.28 -0.48 14.13
N LEU A 190 0.19 0.55 13.42
CA LEU A 190 -0.68 1.55 12.82
C LEU A 190 -1.70 0.90 11.86
N LEU A 191 -1.24 0.03 10.98
CA LEU A 191 -2.09 -0.69 10.04
C LEU A 191 -3.16 -1.54 10.73
N LEU A 192 -2.82 -2.22 11.84
CA LEU A 192 -3.79 -2.94 12.66
C LEU A 192 -4.88 -2.01 13.18
N PHE A 193 -4.51 -0.88 13.78
CA PHE A 193 -5.48 0.09 14.30
C PHE A 193 -6.34 0.71 13.20
N THR A 194 -5.74 1.11 12.06
CA THR A 194 -6.50 1.66 10.92
C THR A 194 -7.50 0.66 10.37
N THR A 195 -7.10 -0.62 10.25
CA THR A 195 -7.99 -1.68 9.75
C THR A 195 -9.10 -1.98 10.75
N PHE A 196 -8.77 -2.03 12.04
CA PHE A 196 -9.74 -2.28 13.12
C PHE A 196 -10.78 -1.16 13.21
N ILE A 197 -10.34 0.10 13.34
CA ILE A 197 -11.23 1.26 13.43
C ILE A 197 -12.03 1.42 12.12
N GLY A 198 -11.36 1.28 10.97
CA GLY A 198 -12.02 1.32 9.67
C GLY A 198 -13.11 0.25 9.53
N GLY A 199 -12.82 -0.97 9.96
CA GLY A 199 -13.79 -2.07 9.96
C GLY A 199 -15.01 -1.79 10.85
N ILE A 200 -14.81 -1.23 12.04
CA ILE A 200 -15.91 -0.81 12.92
C ILE A 200 -16.77 0.27 12.26
N LEU A 201 -16.15 1.29 11.68
CA LEU A 201 -16.87 2.38 11.01
C LEU A 201 -17.66 1.89 9.80
N VAL A 202 -17.10 1.00 8.99
CA VAL A 202 -17.81 0.39 7.86
C VAL A 202 -18.96 -0.49 8.35
N SER A 203 -18.75 -1.31 9.37
CA SER A 203 -19.80 -2.12 9.99
C SER A 203 -20.96 -1.24 10.48
N MET A 204 -20.64 -0.14 11.17
CA MET A 204 -21.63 0.84 11.62
C MET A 204 -22.38 1.49 10.45
N ALA A 205 -21.67 1.93 9.40
CA ALA A 205 -22.27 2.61 8.26
C ALA A 205 -23.14 1.69 7.39
N THR A 206 -22.82 0.39 7.34
CA THR A 206 -23.57 -0.61 6.58
C THR A 206 -24.70 -1.24 7.38
N ASN A 207 -24.75 -1.04 8.70
CA ASN A 207 -25.83 -1.52 9.53
C ASN A 207 -27.04 -0.58 9.45
N ASN A 208 -28.22 -1.15 9.19
CA ASN A 208 -29.47 -0.38 9.10
C ASN A 208 -30.01 0.09 10.48
N GLN A 209 -29.41 -0.35 11.60
CA GLN A 209 -29.80 0.09 12.94
C GLN A 209 -29.07 1.39 13.33
N LYS A 210 -29.82 2.49 13.45
CA LYS A 210 -29.28 3.80 13.87
C LYS A 210 -28.59 3.78 15.24
N ASP A 211 -29.03 2.88 16.12
CA ASP A 211 -28.54 2.76 17.49
C ASP A 211 -27.55 1.59 17.68
N TRP A 212 -27.00 1.05 16.59
CA TRP A 212 -26.06 -0.09 16.65
C TRP A 212 -24.92 0.15 17.64
N TRP A 213 -24.34 1.36 17.62
CA TRP A 213 -23.24 1.72 18.51
C TRP A 213 -23.70 1.75 19.98
N GLN A 214 -24.89 2.29 20.26
CA GLN A 214 -25.43 2.32 21.61
C GLN A 214 -25.71 0.91 22.11
N HIS A 215 -26.29 0.04 21.27
CA HIS A 215 -26.52 -1.35 21.64
C HIS A 215 -25.20 -2.08 21.92
N ASN A 216 -24.22 -2.05 21.00
CA ASN A 216 -22.98 -2.82 21.16
C ASN A 216 -22.06 -2.25 22.25
N PHE A 217 -22.00 -0.92 22.45
CA PHE A 217 -21.17 -0.34 23.50
C PHE A 217 -21.86 -0.29 24.87
N SER A 218 -23.18 -0.09 24.94
CA SER A 218 -23.90 -0.15 26.21
C SER A 218 -24.10 -1.59 26.69
N PHE A 219 -24.25 -2.57 25.80
CA PHE A 219 -24.36 -4.00 26.16
C PHE A 219 -23.12 -4.51 26.92
N LEU A 220 -21.93 -4.03 26.56
CA LEU A 220 -20.68 -4.40 27.26
C LEU A 220 -20.64 -3.95 28.73
N GLY A 221 -21.52 -3.03 29.14
CA GLY A 221 -21.64 -2.55 30.52
C GLY A 221 -22.81 -3.14 31.32
N THR A 222 -23.61 -4.04 30.75
CA THR A 222 -24.80 -4.60 31.42
C THR A 222 -24.60 -6.04 31.87
N GLY A 223 -25.38 -6.46 32.87
CA GLY A 223 -25.37 -7.85 33.38
C GLY A 223 -25.75 -8.90 32.33
N GLU A 224 -26.48 -8.51 31.28
CA GLU A 224 -26.84 -9.35 30.13
C GLU A 224 -25.60 -9.90 29.39
N ALA A 225 -24.48 -9.16 29.38
CA ALA A 225 -23.22 -9.64 28.79
C ALA A 225 -22.61 -10.83 29.54
N THR A 226 -22.97 -11.05 30.81
CA THR A 226 -22.46 -12.19 31.60
C THR A 226 -23.21 -13.50 31.36
N GLN A 227 -24.40 -13.45 30.74
CA GLN A 227 -25.27 -14.62 30.53
C GLN A 227 -25.29 -15.15 29.10
N HIS A 228 -24.58 -14.51 28.17
CA HIS A 228 -24.48 -14.93 26.78
C HIS A 228 -23.05 -15.35 26.42
N TRP A 229 -22.67 -16.56 26.84
CA TRP A 229 -21.55 -17.34 26.30
C TRP A 229 -21.95 -18.81 26.14
#